data_AF-A0A1G6IK59-F1
#
_entry.id   AF-A0A1G6IK59-F1
#
_cell.length_a   1.000
_cell.length_b   1.000
_cell.length_c   1.000
_cell.angle_alpha   90.00
_cell.angle_beta   90.00
_cell.angle_gamma   90.00
#
_symmetry.space_group_name_H-M   'P 1'
#
loop_
_entity.id
_entity.type
_entity.pdbx_description
1 polymer ?
#
loop_
_entity_poly.entity_id
_entity_poly.type
_entity_poly.pdbx_seq_one_letter_code
_entity_poly.pdbx_strand_id
1 'polypeptide(L)'
;MKSPDLERVAETHFMIRPTLNSALKNSVLTAEGQARSPNCSTYFDVWTKSYSDRFFDMGTLIRAASSVETSLRDYYAQKKGYLNLSQLRQDPSYKKNIFQRVMPWHGNDGAVALIKTVNVDITVIPELPIVQELVLHRHLYAHNLGVIDDEYIKKLKRLTSIDLQANPQVAAQYPAQDVFWFEPLDRLPVFIEAVRSFVRALK
;
A
#
# COMPACT_ATOMS: atom_id res chain seq x y z
N MET A 1 1.33 -16.01 -11.94
CA MET A 1 2.32 -15.08 -12.54
C MET A 1 3.42 -14.76 -11.51
N LYS A 2 4.64 -14.38 -11.89
CA LYS A 2 5.60 -13.75 -10.98
C LYS A 2 5.60 -12.25 -11.26
N SER A 3 5.53 -11.40 -10.24
CA SER A 3 5.62 -9.94 -10.38
C SER A 3 6.99 -9.48 -9.90
N PRO A 4 7.95 -9.16 -10.81
CA PRO A 4 9.29 -8.74 -10.42
C PRO A 4 9.29 -7.51 -9.50
N ASP A 5 8.33 -6.60 -9.70
CA ASP A 5 8.19 -5.41 -8.88
C ASP A 5 7.77 -5.74 -7.45
N LEU A 6 6.85 -6.69 -7.26
CA LEU A 6 6.45 -7.15 -5.94
C LEU A 6 7.60 -7.85 -5.20
N GLU A 7 8.41 -8.63 -5.90
CA GLU A 7 9.58 -9.29 -5.29
C GLU A 7 10.62 -8.26 -4.81
N ARG A 8 10.84 -7.17 -5.56
CA ARG A 8 11.69 -6.05 -5.11
C ARG A 8 11.11 -5.32 -3.90
N VAL A 9 9.78 -5.19 -3.82
CA VAL A 9 9.11 -4.59 -2.66
C VAL A 9 9.32 -5.48 -1.43
N ALA A 10 9.15 -6.78 -1.57
CA ALA A 10 9.40 -7.72 -0.50
C ALA A 10 10.87 -7.72 -0.05
N GLU A 11 11.82 -7.68 -0.98
CA GLU A 11 13.24 -7.52 -0.65
C GLU A 11 13.51 -6.21 0.11
N THR A 12 12.87 -5.11 -0.30
CA THR A 12 12.96 -3.82 0.40
C THR A 12 12.53 -3.96 1.87
N HIS A 13 11.41 -4.65 2.11
CA HIS A 13 10.87 -4.80 3.46
C HIS A 13 11.59 -5.85 4.30
N PHE A 14 11.82 -7.04 3.77
CA PHE A 14 12.33 -8.18 4.55
C PHE A 14 13.86 -8.22 4.66
N MET A 15 14.59 -7.55 3.76
CA MET A 15 16.06 -7.60 3.72
C MET A 15 16.68 -6.21 3.92
N ILE A 16 16.29 -5.24 3.10
CA ILE A 16 16.92 -3.90 3.10
C ILE A 16 16.56 -3.13 4.38
N ARG A 17 15.28 -3.10 4.77
CA ARG A 17 14.85 -2.39 5.99
C ARG A 17 15.56 -2.92 7.25
N PRO A 18 15.62 -4.23 7.55
CA PRO A 18 16.39 -4.73 8.70
C PRO A 18 17.87 -4.38 8.65
N THR A 19 18.49 -4.44 7.46
CA THR A 19 19.89 -4.06 7.27
C THR A 19 20.11 -2.57 7.58
N LEU A 20 19.24 -1.70 7.07
CA LEU A 20 19.25 -0.27 7.36
C LEU A 20 19.05 -0.01 8.86
N ASN A 21 18.07 -0.65 9.48
CA ASN A 21 17.81 -0.53 10.92
C ASN A 21 19.06 -0.88 11.74
N SER A 22 19.71 -2.01 11.41
CA SER A 22 20.92 -2.44 12.09
C SER A 22 22.06 -1.44 11.90
N ALA A 23 22.27 -0.95 10.67
CA ALA A 23 23.30 0.04 10.38
C ALA A 23 23.09 1.35 11.15
N LEU A 24 21.86 1.85 11.18
CA LEU A 24 21.49 3.09 11.87
C LEU A 24 21.61 2.96 13.40
N LYS A 25 21.26 1.79 13.97
CA LYS A 25 21.41 1.52 15.41
C LYS A 25 22.89 1.47 15.83
N ASN A 26 23.76 0.98 14.96
CA ASN A 26 25.19 0.88 15.23
C ASN A 26 25.93 2.20 14.94
N SER A 27 25.26 3.21 14.40
CA SER A 27 25.83 4.51 14.06
C SER A 27 25.51 5.52 15.16
N VAL A 28 26.48 5.83 16.01
CA VAL A 28 26.36 6.84 17.07
C VAL A 28 26.32 8.24 16.45
N LEU A 29 25.49 9.13 17.00
CA LEU A 29 25.42 10.52 16.57
C LEU A 29 26.72 11.26 16.86
N THR A 30 27.11 12.14 15.93
CA THR A 30 28.16 13.13 16.19
C THR A 30 27.72 14.12 17.27
N ALA A 31 28.66 14.85 17.88
CA ALA A 31 28.34 15.89 18.86
C ALA A 31 27.38 16.96 18.28
N GLU A 32 27.58 17.35 17.03
CA GLU A 32 26.66 18.25 16.31
C GLU A 32 25.27 17.62 16.10
N GLY A 33 25.22 16.33 15.78
CA GLY A 33 23.97 15.58 15.65
C GLY A 33 23.19 15.50 16.96
N GLN A 34 23.87 15.26 18.08
CA GLN A 34 23.26 15.26 19.41
C GLN A 34 22.72 16.65 19.80
N ALA A 35 23.44 17.72 19.45
CA ALA A 35 22.97 19.09 19.68
C ALA A 35 21.70 19.42 18.88
N ARG A 36 21.55 18.89 17.66
CA ARG A 36 20.35 19.08 16.83
C ARG A 36 19.20 18.13 17.18
N SER A 37 19.49 17.00 17.81
CA SER A 37 18.50 15.98 18.18
C SER A 37 18.67 15.57 19.64
N PRO A 38 18.18 16.39 20.59
CA PRO A 38 18.28 16.08 22.01
C PRO A 38 17.62 14.73 22.34
N ASN A 39 18.23 14.00 23.27
CA ASN A 39 17.79 12.66 23.74
C ASN A 39 17.89 11.54 22.69
N CYS A 40 18.60 11.75 21.58
CA CYS A 40 18.95 10.70 20.62
C CYS A 40 20.42 10.30 20.82
N SER A 41 20.70 8.99 20.81
CA SER A 41 22.07 8.46 20.91
C SER A 41 22.61 7.98 19.56
N THR A 42 21.71 7.48 18.71
CA THR A 42 22.02 6.87 17.42
C THR A 42 21.27 7.56 16.28
N TYR A 43 21.72 7.35 15.04
CA TYR A 43 20.96 7.80 13.87
C TYR A 43 19.61 7.09 13.74
N PHE A 44 19.46 5.89 14.30
CA PHE A 44 18.16 5.21 14.38
C PHE A 44 17.17 5.98 15.27
N ASP A 45 17.63 6.52 16.40
CA ASP A 45 16.78 7.33 17.29
C ASP A 45 16.28 8.59 16.59
N VAL A 46 17.15 9.25 15.80
CA VAL A 46 16.74 10.42 15.00
C VAL A 46 15.73 10.01 13.95
N TRP A 47 16.01 8.94 13.20
CA TRP A 47 15.19 8.45 12.11
C TRP A 47 13.77 8.07 12.56
N THR A 48 13.64 7.47 13.75
CA THR A 48 12.35 7.13 14.36
C THR A 48 11.66 8.35 14.98
N LYS A 49 12.41 9.23 15.67
CA LYS A 49 11.87 10.47 16.26
C LYS A 49 11.28 11.42 15.21
N SER A 50 11.83 11.44 14.00
CA SER A 50 11.33 12.24 12.88
C SER A 50 10.29 11.50 12.00
N TYR A 51 9.79 10.34 12.45
CA TYR A 51 8.90 9.44 11.68
C TYR A 51 9.42 9.02 10.31
N SER A 52 10.72 9.21 10.05
CA SER A 52 11.31 8.91 8.75
C SER A 52 11.31 7.41 8.46
N ASP A 53 11.30 6.58 9.51
CA ASP A 53 11.09 5.13 9.41
C ASP A 53 9.67 4.77 8.94
N ARG A 54 8.66 5.53 9.38
CA ARG A 54 7.26 5.39 8.96
C ARG A 54 7.07 5.86 7.53
N PHE A 55 7.66 6.99 7.13
CA PHE A 55 7.63 7.45 5.74
C PHE A 55 8.33 6.47 4.78
N PHE A 56 9.41 5.81 5.23
CA PHE A 56 10.03 4.72 4.47
C PHE A 56 9.05 3.54 4.26
N ASP A 57 8.31 3.14 5.29
CA ASP A 57 7.31 2.08 5.19
C ASP A 57 6.10 2.48 4.34
N MET A 58 5.66 3.74 4.40
CA MET A 58 4.62 4.26 3.50
C MET A 58 5.02 4.11 2.04
N GLY A 59 6.27 4.46 1.69
CA GLY A 59 6.80 4.27 0.34
C GLY A 59 6.78 2.80 -0.07
N THR A 60 7.14 1.90 0.85
CA THR A 60 7.09 0.46 0.62
C THR A 60 5.66 -0.05 0.42
N LEU A 61 4.70 0.43 1.22
CA LEU A 61 3.28 0.09 1.08
C LEU A 61 2.71 0.59 -0.25
N ILE A 62 2.99 1.83 -0.64
CA ILE A 62 2.56 2.41 -1.92
C ILE A 62 3.06 1.55 -3.09
N ARG A 63 4.32 1.08 -3.03
CA ARG A 63 4.88 0.20 -4.05
C ARG A 63 4.22 -1.19 -4.05
N ALA A 64 3.94 -1.77 -2.87
CA ALA A 64 3.21 -3.02 -2.75
C ALA A 64 1.82 -2.92 -3.41
N ALA A 65 1.06 -1.87 -3.10
CA ALA A 65 -0.25 -1.64 -3.68
C ALA A 65 -0.21 -1.35 -5.19
N SER A 66 0.81 -0.63 -5.67
CA SER A 66 1.01 -0.39 -7.11
C SER A 66 1.38 -1.67 -7.87
N SER A 67 1.97 -2.65 -7.19
CA SER A 67 2.20 -3.97 -7.77
C SER A 67 0.91 -4.75 -8.06
N VAL A 68 -0.18 -4.46 -7.33
CA VAL A 68 -1.52 -5.01 -7.61
C VAL A 68 -2.04 -4.47 -8.94
N GLU A 69 -1.97 -3.15 -9.13
CA GLU A 69 -2.42 -2.47 -10.36
C GLU A 69 -1.68 -3.01 -11.58
N THR A 70 -0.35 -3.06 -11.50
CA THR A 70 0.50 -3.55 -12.60
C THR A 70 0.25 -5.02 -12.87
N SER A 71 0.14 -5.87 -11.84
CA SER A 71 -0.14 -7.29 -12.02
C SER A 71 -1.50 -7.53 -12.67
N LEU A 72 -2.56 -6.86 -12.22
CA LEU A 72 -3.89 -7.00 -12.82
C LEU A 72 -3.92 -6.51 -14.27
N ARG A 73 -3.23 -5.40 -14.56
CA ARG A 73 -3.10 -4.86 -15.91
C ARG A 73 -2.37 -5.81 -16.84
N ASP A 74 -1.22 -6.32 -16.41
CA ASP A 74 -0.38 -7.19 -17.22
C ASP A 74 -1.07 -8.54 -17.44
N TYR A 75 -1.76 -9.06 -16.42
CA TYR A 75 -2.63 -10.24 -16.54
C TYR A 75 -3.75 -10.03 -17.57
N TYR A 76 -4.50 -8.94 -17.47
CA TYR A 76 -5.58 -8.64 -18.41
C TYR A 76 -5.05 -8.49 -19.85
N ALA A 77 -3.96 -7.73 -20.02
CA ALA A 77 -3.31 -7.54 -21.31
C ALA A 77 -2.87 -8.87 -21.91
N GLN A 78 -2.24 -9.74 -21.11
CA GLN A 78 -1.83 -11.07 -21.53
C GLN A 78 -3.03 -11.92 -21.99
N LYS A 79 -4.13 -11.94 -21.25
CA LYS A 79 -5.32 -12.75 -21.59
C LYS A 79 -6.05 -12.23 -22.83
N LYS A 80 -5.96 -10.93 -23.13
CA LYS A 80 -6.47 -10.33 -24.37
C LYS A 80 -5.49 -10.41 -25.55
N GLY A 81 -4.24 -10.84 -25.32
CA GLY A 81 -3.20 -10.89 -26.35
C GLY A 81 -2.57 -9.53 -26.70
N TYR A 82 -2.68 -8.54 -25.81
CA TYR A 82 -2.06 -7.23 -26.00
C TYR A 82 -0.56 -7.29 -25.65
N LEU A 83 0.27 -6.80 -26.57
CA LEU A 83 1.74 -6.82 -26.48
C LEU A 83 2.30 -5.60 -25.75
N ASN A 84 1.53 -4.51 -25.66
CA ASN A 84 1.98 -3.26 -25.04
C ASN A 84 0.81 -2.39 -24.58
N LEU A 85 1.14 -1.33 -23.84
CA LEU A 85 0.16 -0.37 -23.30
C LEU A 85 -0.61 0.40 -24.39
N SER A 86 -0.04 0.57 -25.58
CA SER A 86 -0.73 1.27 -26.67
C SER A 86 -1.94 0.45 -27.14
N GLN A 87 -1.74 -0.85 -27.36
CA GLN A 87 -2.83 -1.77 -27.71
C GLN A 87 -3.88 -1.87 -26.60
N LEU A 88 -3.46 -2.00 -25.34
CA LEU A 88 -4.39 -2.01 -24.21
C LEU A 88 -5.25 -0.74 -24.14
N ARG A 89 -4.67 0.43 -24.44
CA ARG A 89 -5.40 1.71 -24.45
C ARG A 89 -6.43 1.83 -25.57
N GLN A 90 -6.36 0.98 -26.58
CA GLN A 90 -7.35 0.91 -27.66
C GLN A 90 -8.52 -0.02 -27.32
N ASP A 91 -8.43 -0.83 -26.26
CA ASP A 91 -9.54 -1.66 -25.78
C ASP A 91 -10.68 -0.77 -25.24
N PRO A 92 -11.89 -0.82 -25.84
CA PRO A 92 -13.03 -0.03 -25.37
C PRO A 92 -13.42 -0.29 -23.91
N SER A 93 -13.09 -1.47 -23.38
CA SER A 93 -13.37 -1.88 -22.00
C SER A 93 -12.35 -1.33 -21.01
N TYR A 94 -11.16 -0.95 -21.49
CA TYR A 94 -10.09 -0.44 -20.65
C TYR A 94 -10.27 1.06 -20.36
N LYS A 95 -10.62 1.37 -19.11
CA LYS A 95 -10.69 2.75 -18.61
C LYS A 95 -9.38 3.11 -17.90
N LYS A 96 -8.93 4.37 -18.02
CA LYS A 96 -7.76 4.88 -17.29
C LYS A 96 -7.90 4.60 -15.79
N ASN A 97 -6.84 4.09 -15.16
CA ASN A 97 -6.75 3.75 -13.74
C ASN A 97 -7.76 2.68 -13.26
N ILE A 98 -8.38 1.90 -14.16
CA ILE A 98 -9.37 0.87 -13.77
C ILE A 98 -8.80 -0.15 -12.78
N PHE A 99 -7.51 -0.50 -12.90
CA PHE A 99 -6.85 -1.46 -12.02
C PHE A 99 -6.48 -0.89 -10.64
N GLN A 100 -6.62 0.42 -10.42
CA GLN A 100 -6.57 1.02 -9.07
C GLN A 100 -7.91 0.88 -8.35
N ARG A 101 -8.99 0.60 -9.08
CA ARG A 101 -10.36 0.50 -8.58
C ARG A 101 -10.71 -0.95 -8.21
N VAL A 102 -10.01 -1.50 -7.21
CA VAL A 102 -10.21 -2.89 -6.73
C VAL A 102 -11.33 -2.99 -5.68
N MET A 103 -11.80 -1.86 -5.14
CA MET A 103 -12.82 -1.83 -4.08
C MET A 103 -14.13 -2.51 -4.48
N PRO A 104 -14.84 -3.17 -3.53
CA PRO A 104 -16.06 -3.91 -3.86
C PRO A 104 -17.21 -3.00 -4.33
N TRP A 105 -17.20 -1.72 -3.95
CA TRP A 105 -18.22 -0.75 -4.33
C TRP A 105 -18.03 -0.12 -5.72
N HIS A 106 -16.97 -0.48 -6.45
CA HIS A 106 -16.79 0.00 -7.82
C HIS A 106 -17.61 -0.77 -8.86
N GLY A 107 -18.31 -1.85 -8.46
CA GLY A 107 -19.26 -2.57 -9.31
C GLY A 107 -18.69 -2.87 -10.71
N ASN A 108 -19.47 -2.53 -11.74
CA ASN A 108 -19.13 -2.77 -13.15
C ASN A 108 -18.00 -1.88 -13.69
N ASP A 109 -17.59 -0.84 -12.94
CA ASP A 109 -16.51 0.07 -13.32
C ASP A 109 -15.16 -0.28 -12.67
N GLY A 110 -15.12 -1.31 -11.82
CA GLY A 110 -13.93 -1.73 -11.09
C GLY A 110 -13.05 -2.74 -11.83
N ALA A 111 -11.86 -2.95 -11.28
CA ALA A 111 -10.94 -4.00 -11.72
C ALA A 111 -11.57 -5.39 -11.64
N VAL A 112 -12.39 -5.64 -10.60
CA VAL A 112 -13.08 -6.93 -10.38
C VAL A 112 -13.96 -7.27 -11.59
N ALA A 113 -14.82 -6.35 -12.02
CA ALA A 113 -15.71 -6.58 -13.17
C ALA A 113 -14.92 -6.76 -14.47
N LEU A 114 -13.88 -5.96 -14.69
CA LEU A 114 -13.05 -6.06 -15.89
C LEU A 114 -12.34 -7.42 -15.98
N ILE A 115 -11.76 -7.91 -14.87
CA ILE A 115 -11.02 -9.17 -14.85
C ILE A 115 -11.94 -10.38 -15.05
N LYS A 116 -13.20 -10.31 -14.62
CA LYS A 116 -14.21 -11.34 -14.93
C LYS A 116 -14.38 -11.56 -16.44
N THR A 117 -14.21 -10.51 -17.27
CA THR A 117 -14.33 -10.62 -18.74
C THR A 117 -13.24 -11.46 -19.41
N VAL A 118 -12.17 -11.79 -18.67
CA VAL A 118 -11.09 -12.66 -19.12
C VAL A 118 -11.05 -13.97 -18.34
N ASN A 119 -12.24 -14.44 -17.92
CA ASN A 119 -12.49 -15.75 -17.29
C ASN A 119 -11.78 -16.00 -15.95
N VAL A 120 -11.52 -14.94 -15.16
CA VAL A 120 -11.09 -15.10 -13.76
C VAL A 120 -11.99 -14.31 -12.83
N ASP A 121 -12.53 -15.01 -11.83
CA ASP A 121 -13.26 -14.36 -10.74
C ASP A 121 -12.29 -14.09 -9.57
N ILE A 122 -11.78 -12.86 -9.47
CA ILE A 122 -10.89 -12.51 -8.35
C ILE A 122 -11.62 -12.42 -7.01
N THR A 123 -12.97 -12.46 -6.98
CA THR A 123 -13.74 -12.43 -5.72
C THR A 123 -13.68 -13.74 -4.94
N VAL A 124 -13.26 -14.84 -5.58
CA VAL A 124 -13.04 -16.11 -4.89
C VAL A 124 -11.62 -16.23 -4.33
N ILE A 125 -10.73 -15.28 -4.62
CA ILE A 125 -9.36 -15.28 -4.10
C ILE A 125 -9.40 -14.81 -2.63
N PRO A 126 -8.99 -15.64 -1.66
CA PRO A 126 -9.10 -15.34 -0.23
C PRO A 126 -8.40 -14.03 0.19
N GLU A 127 -7.34 -13.65 -0.51
CA GLU A 127 -6.55 -12.46 -0.22
C GLU A 127 -7.17 -11.15 -0.74
N LEU A 128 -8.23 -11.21 -1.56
CA LEU A 128 -8.83 -10.00 -2.14
C LEU A 128 -9.22 -8.93 -1.09
N PRO A 129 -9.83 -9.26 0.07
CA PRO A 129 -10.14 -8.26 1.08
C PRO A 129 -8.91 -7.52 1.61
N ILE A 130 -7.79 -8.23 1.82
CA ILE A 130 -6.52 -7.64 2.28
C ILE A 130 -5.91 -6.77 1.17
N VAL A 131 -6.00 -7.20 -0.08
CA VAL A 131 -5.59 -6.41 -1.25
C VAL A 131 -6.41 -5.13 -1.39
N GLN A 132 -7.71 -5.20 -1.13
CA GLN A 132 -8.59 -4.02 -1.13
C GLN A 132 -8.21 -3.07 0.00
N GLU A 133 -7.93 -3.59 1.18
CA GLU A 133 -7.48 -2.78 2.31
C GLU A 133 -6.17 -2.06 1.99
N LEU A 134 -5.19 -2.77 1.42
CA LEU A 134 -3.92 -2.22 0.97
C LEU A 134 -4.10 -1.09 -0.07
N VAL A 135 -4.98 -1.29 -1.06
CA VAL A 135 -5.24 -0.27 -2.10
C VAL A 135 -5.91 0.97 -1.51
N LEU A 136 -6.75 0.81 -0.49
CA LEU A 136 -7.31 1.95 0.25
C LEU A 136 -6.22 2.72 1.00
N HIS A 137 -5.32 2.03 1.71
CA HIS A 137 -4.19 2.65 2.41
C HIS A 137 -3.21 3.34 1.45
N ARG A 138 -2.98 2.78 0.26
CA ARG A 138 -2.20 3.47 -0.79
C ARG A 138 -2.79 4.83 -1.12
N HIS A 139 -4.11 4.94 -1.24
CA HIS A 139 -4.76 6.21 -1.57
C HIS A 139 -4.48 7.26 -0.48
N LEU A 140 -4.62 6.87 0.79
CA LEU A 140 -4.27 7.69 1.94
C LEU A 140 -2.81 8.19 1.88
N TYR A 141 -1.86 7.28 1.66
CA TYR A 141 -0.43 7.63 1.72
C TYR A 141 0.08 8.37 0.49
N ALA A 142 -0.42 8.03 -0.70
CA ALA A 142 0.04 8.65 -1.94
C ALA A 142 -0.56 10.05 -2.17
N HIS A 143 -1.76 10.31 -1.66
CA HIS A 143 -2.48 11.57 -1.94
C HIS A 143 -2.63 12.47 -0.72
N ASN A 144 -2.63 11.92 0.50
CA ASN A 144 -2.81 12.71 1.72
C ASN A 144 -1.66 12.53 2.72
N LEU A 145 -0.53 11.96 2.29
CA LEU A 145 0.68 11.77 3.11
C LEU A 145 0.43 11.04 4.44
N GLY A 146 -0.65 10.24 4.54
CA GLY A 146 -1.00 9.55 5.78
C GLY A 146 -1.90 10.33 6.72
N VAL A 147 -2.28 11.56 6.39
CA VAL A 147 -3.27 12.32 7.15
C VAL A 147 -4.66 11.79 6.83
N ILE A 148 -5.46 11.49 7.85
CA ILE A 148 -6.83 10.98 7.65
C ILE A 148 -7.82 12.08 7.29
N ASP A 149 -8.83 11.73 6.51
CA ASP A 149 -9.98 12.57 6.18
C ASP A 149 -11.30 11.78 6.33
N ASP A 150 -12.43 12.48 6.22
CA ASP A 150 -13.77 11.88 6.33
C ASP A 150 -13.98 10.76 5.29
N GLU A 151 -13.42 10.94 4.10
CA GLU A 151 -13.59 9.99 3.00
C GLU A 151 -12.86 8.67 3.29
N TYR A 152 -11.62 8.74 3.78
CA TYR A 152 -10.84 7.59 4.20
C TYR A 152 -11.49 6.87 5.38
N ILE A 153 -11.89 7.59 6.44
CA ILE A 153 -12.56 7.01 7.61
C ILE A 153 -13.81 6.24 7.18
N LYS A 154 -14.66 6.87 6.36
CA LYS A 154 -15.88 6.26 5.83
C LYS A 154 -15.58 5.02 4.99
N LYS A 155 -14.60 5.08 4.09
CA LYS A 155 -14.22 3.94 3.23
C LYS A 155 -13.62 2.79 4.04
N LEU A 156 -12.78 3.08 5.02
CA LEU A 156 -12.18 2.07 5.88
C LEU A 156 -13.25 1.35 6.71
N LYS A 157 -14.16 2.11 7.33
CA LYS A 157 -15.31 1.56 8.08
C LYS A 157 -16.19 0.71 7.19
N ARG A 158 -16.48 1.16 5.95
CA ARG A 158 -17.24 0.35 4.99
C ARG A 158 -16.53 -0.96 4.62
N LEU A 159 -15.20 -0.93 4.48
CA LEU A 159 -14.42 -2.08 4.01
C LEU A 159 -14.13 -3.10 5.11
N THR A 160 -13.82 -2.64 6.32
CA THR A 160 -13.28 -3.45 7.41
C THR A 160 -14.15 -3.47 8.66
N SER A 161 -15.23 -2.68 8.69
CA SER A 161 -16.04 -2.40 9.88
C SER A 161 -15.30 -1.70 11.02
N ILE A 162 -14.03 -1.30 10.82
CA ILE A 162 -13.25 -0.54 11.79
C ILE A 162 -13.69 0.93 11.77
N ASP A 163 -14.12 1.43 12.92
CA ASP A 163 -14.42 2.85 13.11
C ASP A 163 -13.22 3.56 13.73
N LEU A 164 -12.50 4.36 12.93
CA LEU A 164 -11.34 5.12 13.43
C LEU A 164 -11.72 6.16 14.48
N GLN A 165 -12.95 6.69 14.43
CA GLN A 165 -13.41 7.66 15.42
C GLN A 165 -13.70 7.02 16.78
N ALA A 166 -13.71 5.68 16.87
CA ALA A 166 -13.74 4.98 18.14
C ALA A 166 -12.34 4.84 18.78
N ASN A 167 -11.25 5.10 18.04
CA ASN A 167 -9.90 5.13 18.61
C ASN A 167 -9.72 6.44 19.40
N PRO A 168 -9.44 6.39 20.73
CA PRO A 168 -9.36 7.59 21.56
C PRO A 168 -8.31 8.61 21.10
N GLN A 169 -7.19 8.15 20.53
CA GLN A 169 -6.13 9.04 20.05
C GLN A 169 -6.57 9.81 18.81
N VAL A 170 -7.23 9.11 17.88
CA VAL A 170 -7.82 9.72 16.69
C VAL A 170 -8.95 10.66 17.07
N ALA A 171 -9.87 10.21 17.93
CA ALA A 171 -11.04 10.99 18.35
C ALA A 171 -10.65 12.29 19.09
N ALA A 172 -9.55 12.28 19.83
CA ALA A 172 -9.08 13.46 20.55
C ALA A 172 -8.50 14.56 19.64
N GLN A 173 -8.02 14.18 18.44
CA GLN A 173 -7.30 15.09 17.54
C GLN A 173 -8.10 15.40 16.26
N TYR A 174 -8.94 14.48 15.79
CA TYR A 174 -9.77 14.67 14.60
C TYR A 174 -11.03 15.50 14.92
N PRO A 175 -11.49 16.44 14.07
CA PRO A 175 -10.99 16.77 12.73
C PRO A 175 -9.93 17.88 12.68
N ALA A 176 -9.26 18.21 13.80
CA ALA A 176 -8.13 19.13 13.72
C ALA A 176 -7.03 18.51 12.83
N GLN A 177 -6.40 19.35 12.01
CA GLN A 177 -5.49 18.94 10.93
C GLN A 177 -4.25 18.21 11.52
N ASP A 178 -3.63 17.36 10.70
CA ASP A 178 -2.39 16.59 10.97
C ASP A 178 -2.49 15.27 11.77
N VAL A 179 -3.65 14.63 11.80
CA VAL A 179 -3.76 13.27 12.36
C VAL A 179 -3.19 12.24 11.38
N PHE A 180 -1.91 11.90 11.56
CA PHE A 180 -1.26 10.82 10.81
C PHE A 180 -1.76 9.44 11.24
N TRP A 181 -2.01 8.58 10.27
CA TRP A 181 -2.45 7.21 10.48
C TRP A 181 -1.42 6.20 9.97
N PHE A 182 -0.50 5.84 10.86
CA PHE A 182 0.59 4.91 10.58
C PHE A 182 0.31 3.46 11.00
N GLU A 183 -0.77 3.19 11.75
CA GLU A 183 -1.09 1.83 12.21
C GLU A 183 -1.14 0.77 11.08
N PRO A 184 -1.63 1.06 9.86
CA PRO A 184 -1.59 0.08 8.77
C PRO A 184 -0.18 -0.39 8.40
N LEU A 185 0.86 0.41 8.65
CA LEU A 185 2.24 0.07 8.33
C LEU A 185 2.74 -1.13 9.16
N ASP A 186 2.17 -1.38 10.34
CA ASP A 186 2.53 -2.53 11.17
C ASP A 186 2.10 -3.86 10.53
N ARG A 187 1.16 -3.81 9.58
CA ARG A 187 0.68 -4.96 8.80
C ARG A 187 1.36 -5.09 7.43
N LEU A 188 2.42 -4.32 7.17
CA LEU A 188 3.13 -4.35 5.89
C LEU A 188 3.62 -5.76 5.46
N PRO A 189 4.17 -6.62 6.35
CA PRO A 189 4.46 -8.02 5.99
C PRO A 189 3.25 -8.78 5.45
N VAL A 190 2.10 -8.62 6.12
CA VAL A 190 0.85 -9.30 5.78
C VAL A 190 0.35 -8.83 4.42
N PHE A 191 0.39 -7.51 4.16
CA PHE A 191 0.01 -6.96 2.86
C PHE A 191 0.90 -7.48 1.73
N ILE A 192 2.22 -7.51 1.92
CA ILE A 192 3.16 -8.00 0.89
C ILE A 192 2.88 -9.47 0.54
N GLU A 193 2.72 -10.33 1.55
CA GLU A 193 2.44 -11.76 1.33
C GLU A 193 1.04 -12.01 0.75
N ALA A 194 0.04 -11.22 1.16
CA ALA A 194 -1.30 -11.29 0.58
C ALA A 194 -1.27 -10.94 -0.92
N VAL A 195 -0.55 -9.89 -1.32
CA VAL A 195 -0.39 -9.54 -2.75
C VAL A 195 0.37 -10.64 -3.49
N ARG A 196 1.41 -11.23 -2.89
CA ARG A 196 2.15 -12.36 -3.53
C ARG A 196 1.22 -13.54 -3.78
N SER A 197 0.40 -13.90 -2.81
CA SER A 197 -0.56 -15.00 -2.92
C SER A 197 -1.65 -14.68 -3.93
N PHE A 198 -2.21 -13.47 -3.88
CA PHE A 198 -3.18 -12.96 -4.85
C PHE A 198 -2.66 -13.06 -6.30
N VAL A 199 -1.45 -12.55 -6.57
CA VAL A 199 -0.84 -12.58 -7.92
C VAL A 199 -0.50 -14.00 -8.38
N ARG A 200 -0.18 -14.90 -7.45
CA ARG A 200 0.01 -16.33 -7.76
C ARG A 200 -1.30 -17.01 -8.13
N ALA A 201 -2.42 -16.60 -7.52
CA ALA A 201 -3.76 -17.13 -7.79
C ALA A 201 -4.36 -16.64 -9.12
N LEU A 202 -3.86 -15.54 -9.71
CA LEU A 202 -4.21 -15.10 -11.07
C LEU A 202 -3.68 -16.03 -12.19
N LYS A 203 -3.31 -17.29 -11.91
CA LYS A 203 -2.79 -18.22 -12.94
C LYS A 203 -3.94 -18.85 -13.74
#